data_AF-A0A7K0MWD7-F1
#
_entry.id   AF-A0A7K0MWD7-F1
#
_cell.length_a   1.000
_cell.length_b   1.000
_cell.length_c   1.000
_cell.angle_alpha   90.00
_cell.angle_beta   90.00
_cell.angle_gamma   90.00
#
_symmetry.space_group_name_H-M   'P 1'
#
loop_
_entity.id
_entity.type
_entity.pdbx_description
1 polymer ?
#
loop_
_entity_poly.entity_id
_entity_poly.type
_entity_poly.pdbx_seq_one_letter_code
_entity_poly.pdbx_strand_id
1 'polypeptide(L)'
;MTLVDNEMRSGSVSLLAGESPPGRRTDSVFRSAAALAAGVVLLILGLILVTTTRNAWPAFAEEGLSFVTSSTWDVAGAAFGTLAFTYGTLVISAIALLIAVPVSIGVALFVTEMVPKRLRAGVVMLIDLLSSVPSVVFGLWGILVVAPAITGVYTNIS
;
A
#
# COMPACT_ATOMS: atom_id res chain seq x y z
N MET A 1 -31.01 35.25 -40.29
CA MET A 1 -30.74 34.25 -39.23
C MET A 1 -29.41 33.58 -39.51
N THR A 2 -28.34 34.38 -39.54
CA THR A 2 -27.00 34.00 -40.02
C THR A 2 -25.90 34.74 -39.27
N LEU A 3 -26.22 35.90 -38.66
CA LEU A 3 -25.25 36.70 -37.92
C LEU A 3 -25.10 36.25 -36.45
N VAL A 4 -26.10 35.57 -35.90
CA VAL A 4 -26.06 35.01 -34.53
C VAL A 4 -25.16 33.77 -34.46
N ASP A 5 -25.13 32.96 -35.52
CA ASP A 5 -24.28 31.77 -35.58
C ASP A 5 -22.78 32.10 -35.66
N ASN A 6 -22.43 33.27 -36.20
CA ASN A 6 -21.04 33.72 -36.31
C ASN A 6 -20.47 34.18 -34.96
N GLU A 7 -21.29 34.84 -34.13
CA GLU A 7 -20.93 35.28 -32.78
C GLU A 7 -20.71 34.08 -31.84
N MET A 8 -21.55 33.04 -31.93
CA MET A 8 -21.43 31.83 -31.09
C MET A 8 -20.22 30.96 -31.47
N ARG A 9 -19.84 30.94 -32.75
CA ARG A 9 -18.57 30.33 -33.20
C ARG A 9 -17.34 31.13 -32.79
N SER A 10 -17.44 32.46 -32.73
CA SER A 10 -16.32 33.33 -32.34
C SER A 10 -15.96 33.17 -30.85
N GLY A 11 -16.96 33.15 -29.96
CA GLY A 11 -16.74 33.04 -28.52
C GLY A 11 -16.21 31.67 -28.06
N SER A 12 -16.48 30.60 -28.81
CA SER A 12 -15.97 29.25 -28.50
C SER A 12 -14.49 29.08 -28.88
N VAL A 13 -14.00 29.81 -29.89
CA VAL A 13 -12.60 29.78 -30.31
C VAL A 13 -11.69 30.57 -29.36
N SER A 14 -12.18 31.65 -28.74
CA SER A 14 -11.41 32.44 -27.77
C SER A 14 -11.26 31.77 -26.40
N LEU A 15 -12.21 30.93 -25.98
CA LEU A 15 -12.15 30.19 -24.71
C LEU A 15 -11.11 29.06 -24.72
N LEU A 16 -10.75 28.55 -25.90
CA LEU A 16 -9.68 27.55 -26.07
C LEU A 16 -8.28 28.17 -26.28
N ALA A 17 -8.20 29.50 -26.43
CA ALA A 17 -6.96 30.22 -26.74
C ALA A 17 -6.18 30.70 -25.48
N GLY A 18 -6.63 30.32 -24.28
CA GLY A 18 -6.14 30.86 -23.00
C GLY A 18 -4.96 30.13 -22.37
N GLU A 19 -4.57 28.95 -22.86
CA GLU A 19 -3.39 28.26 -22.31
C GLU A 19 -2.16 28.59 -23.15
N SER A 20 -1.39 29.58 -22.70
CA SER A 20 -0.04 29.79 -23.23
C SER A 20 0.78 28.52 -23.00
N PRO A 21 1.34 27.87 -24.04
CA PRO A 21 2.13 26.67 -23.85
C PRO A 21 3.27 26.99 -22.89
N PRO A 22 3.55 26.12 -21.89
CA PRO A 22 4.62 26.37 -20.94
C PRO A 22 5.90 26.65 -21.72
N GLY A 23 6.54 27.78 -21.43
CA GLY A 23 7.75 28.18 -22.14
C GLY A 23 8.77 27.05 -22.09
N ARG A 24 9.43 26.76 -23.22
CA ARG A 24 10.39 25.65 -23.40
C ARG A 24 11.44 25.52 -22.29
N ARG A 25 11.75 26.61 -21.57
CA ARG A 25 12.60 26.61 -20.37
C ARG A 25 11.92 26.00 -19.14
N THR A 26 10.67 26.34 -18.85
CA THR A 26 9.91 25.82 -17.70
C THR A 26 9.73 24.31 -17.81
N ASP A 27 9.41 23.80 -19.01
CA ASP A 27 9.31 22.37 -19.29
C ASP A 27 10.66 21.64 -19.07
N SER A 28 11.77 22.23 -19.54
CA SER A 28 13.09 21.65 -19.34
C SER A 28 13.57 21.63 -17.89
N VAL A 29 13.27 22.68 -17.12
CA VAL A 29 13.61 22.77 -15.69
C VAL A 29 12.79 21.75 -14.91
N PHE A 30 11.48 21.68 -15.15
CA PHE A 30 10.60 20.69 -14.52
C PHE A 30 11.08 19.27 -14.82
N ARG A 31 11.37 18.96 -16.09
CA ARG A 31 11.90 17.65 -16.49
C ARG A 31 13.21 17.31 -15.80
N SER A 32 14.13 18.27 -15.69
CA SER A 32 15.42 18.05 -15.00
C SER A 32 15.25 17.83 -13.50
N ALA A 33 14.37 18.59 -12.84
CA ALA A 33 14.06 18.44 -11.43
C ALA A 33 13.37 17.09 -11.14
N ALA A 34 12.41 16.70 -11.97
CA ALA A 34 11.76 15.39 -11.89
C ALA A 34 12.76 14.24 -12.14
N ALA A 35 13.66 14.39 -13.11
CA ALA A 35 14.70 13.40 -13.37
C ALA A 35 15.71 13.28 -12.22
N LEU A 36 16.09 14.39 -11.60
CA LEU A 36 16.95 14.40 -10.41
C LEU A 36 16.24 13.75 -9.22
N ALA A 37 14.96 14.08 -8.96
CA ALA A 37 14.18 13.45 -7.91
C ALA A 37 14.08 11.93 -8.12
N ALA A 38 13.77 11.49 -9.34
CA ALA A 38 13.76 10.07 -9.70
C ALA A 38 15.14 9.42 -9.52
N GLY A 39 16.22 10.11 -9.92
CA GLY A 39 17.59 9.65 -9.72
C GLY A 39 17.95 9.49 -8.25
N VAL A 40 17.55 10.43 -7.38
CA VAL A 40 17.74 10.35 -5.93
C VAL A 40 16.95 9.19 -5.34
N VAL A 41 15.69 9.00 -5.73
CA VAL A 41 14.88 7.86 -5.27
C VAL A 41 15.52 6.54 -5.68
N LEU A 42 15.95 6.39 -6.92
CA LEU A 42 16.63 5.19 -7.40
C LEU A 42 17.96 4.95 -6.68
N LEU A 43 18.71 6.02 -6.40
CA LEU A 43 19.95 5.94 -5.64
C LEU A 43 19.71 5.48 -4.19
N ILE A 44 18.68 6.00 -3.53
CA ILE A 44 18.29 5.57 -2.18
C ILE A 44 17.86 4.10 -2.20
N LEU A 45 17.03 3.68 -3.16
CA LEU A 45 16.63 2.28 -3.30
C LEU A 45 17.83 1.36 -3.56
N GLY A 46 18.78 1.78 -4.40
CA GLY A 46 20.03 1.07 -4.64
C GLY A 46 20.89 0.95 -3.38
N LEU A 47 20.99 2.03 -2.60
CA LEU A 47 21.70 2.02 -1.32
C LEU A 47 21.05 1.04 -0.34
N ILE A 48 19.73 1.09 -0.17
CA ILE A 48 18.97 0.18 0.70
C ILE A 48 19.21 -1.27 0.27
N LEU A 49 19.16 -1.56 -1.03
CA LEU A 49 19.40 -2.90 -1.54
C LEU A 49 20.81 -3.38 -1.18
N VAL A 50 21.84 -2.57 -1.44
CA VAL A 50 23.24 -2.93 -1.14
C VAL A 50 23.46 -3.12 0.36
N THR A 51 22.97 -2.21 1.20
CA THR A 51 23.16 -2.29 2.65
C THR A 51 22.41 -3.48 3.25
N THR A 52 21.17 -3.72 2.81
CA THR A 52 20.35 -4.83 3.31
C THR A 52 20.96 -6.16 2.90
N THR A 53 21.39 -6.32 1.65
CA THR A 53 22.04 -7.54 1.19
C THR A 53 23.35 -7.80 1.93
N ARG A 54 24.20 -6.79 2.14
CA ARG A 54 25.45 -6.96 2.89
C ARG A 54 25.22 -7.41 4.33
N ASN A 55 24.22 -6.84 5.00
CA ASN A 55 23.91 -7.18 6.38
C ASN A 55 23.22 -8.55 6.52
N ALA A 56 22.44 -8.96 5.53
CA ALA A 56 21.76 -10.25 5.52
C ALA A 56 22.65 -11.41 5.06
N TRP A 57 23.70 -11.14 4.28
CA TRP A 57 24.58 -12.17 3.69
C TRP A 57 25.18 -13.16 4.70
N PRO A 58 25.71 -12.74 5.87
CA PRO A 58 26.30 -13.67 6.84
C PRO A 58 25.32 -14.74 7.32
N ALA A 59 24.05 -14.38 7.50
CA ALA A 59 23.01 -15.32 7.94
C ALA A 59 22.79 -16.48 6.95
N PHE A 60 22.97 -16.24 5.64
CA PHE A 60 22.92 -17.30 4.63
C PHE A 60 24.23 -18.08 4.51
N ALA A 61 25.37 -17.40 4.70
CA ALA A 61 26.69 -17.99 4.54
C ALA A 61 27.04 -18.96 5.66
N GLU A 62 26.59 -18.71 6.90
CA GLU A 62 26.89 -19.53 8.07
C GLU A 62 25.94 -20.73 8.23
N GLU A 63 24.65 -20.57 7.87
CA GLU A 63 23.61 -21.59 8.08
C GLU A 63 23.29 -22.45 6.84
N GLY A 64 23.64 -21.99 5.63
CA GLY A 64 23.40 -22.75 4.39
C GLY A 64 21.92 -23.14 4.18
N LEU A 65 21.63 -24.41 3.85
CA LEU A 65 20.26 -24.91 3.66
C LEU A 65 19.48 -25.06 4.97
N SER A 66 20.18 -25.15 6.12
CA SER A 66 19.56 -25.22 7.45
C SER A 66 18.78 -23.94 7.77
N PHE A 67 19.19 -22.80 7.20
CA PHE A 67 18.52 -21.51 7.34
C PHE A 67 17.03 -21.55 6.94
N VAL A 68 16.66 -22.34 5.92
CA VAL A 68 15.28 -22.42 5.42
C VAL A 68 14.47 -23.50 6.14
N THR A 69 15.11 -24.59 6.56
CA THR A 69 14.44 -25.74 7.19
C THR A 69 14.42 -25.68 8.71
N SER A 70 15.30 -24.88 9.33
CA SER A 70 15.35 -24.75 10.78
C SER A 70 14.27 -23.78 11.28
N SER A 71 13.67 -24.12 12.41
CA SER A 71 12.75 -23.27 13.17
C SER A 71 13.44 -22.56 14.35
N THR A 72 14.73 -22.84 14.60
CA THR A 72 15.45 -22.26 15.73
C THR A 72 15.87 -20.83 15.42
N TRP A 73 15.55 -19.90 16.33
CA TRP A 73 16.01 -18.52 16.27
C TRP A 73 16.81 -18.20 17.52
N ASP A 74 18.14 -18.29 17.44
CA ASP A 74 19.09 -17.98 18.50
C ASP A 74 20.01 -16.84 18.08
N VAL A 75 19.74 -15.65 18.63
CA VAL A 75 20.52 -14.44 18.37
C VAL A 75 21.90 -14.49 19.02
N ALA A 76 22.04 -15.20 20.15
CA ALA A 76 23.29 -15.28 20.90
C ALA A 76 24.24 -16.33 20.30
N GLY A 77 23.69 -17.45 19.84
CA GLY A 77 24.40 -18.52 19.14
C GLY A 77 24.58 -18.30 17.63
N ALA A 78 24.10 -17.17 17.09
CA ALA A 78 24.06 -16.86 15.66
C ALA A 78 23.33 -17.90 14.78
N ALA A 79 22.41 -18.67 15.35
CA ALA A 79 21.63 -19.67 14.64
C ALA A 79 20.29 -19.11 14.18
N PHE A 80 20.13 -18.89 12.87
CA PHE A 80 18.95 -18.24 12.31
C PHE A 80 18.16 -19.19 11.39
N GLY A 81 16.99 -19.62 11.85
CA GLY A 81 16.04 -20.43 11.10
C GLY A 81 14.80 -19.63 10.69
N THR A 82 14.45 -19.69 9.41
CA THR A 82 13.33 -18.95 8.81
C THR A 82 12.05 -19.77 8.67
N LEU A 83 12.07 -21.07 8.97
CA LEU A 83 10.92 -21.95 8.74
C LEU A 83 9.70 -21.46 9.52
N ALA A 84 9.88 -21.08 10.78
CA ALA A 84 8.80 -20.58 11.65
C ALA A 84 8.16 -19.30 11.09
N PHE A 85 8.98 -18.35 10.62
CA PHE A 85 8.50 -17.09 10.04
C PHE A 85 7.80 -17.30 8.69
N THR A 86 8.38 -18.14 7.84
CA THR A 86 7.82 -18.46 6.52
C THR A 86 6.49 -19.19 6.68
N TYR A 87 6.45 -20.22 7.52
CA TYR A 87 5.24 -20.97 7.83
C TYR A 87 4.17 -20.07 8.44
N GLY A 88 4.53 -19.24 9.42
CA GLY A 88 3.61 -18.27 10.03
C GLY A 88 3.02 -17.31 9.00
N THR A 89 3.85 -16.77 8.10
CA THR A 89 3.39 -15.87 7.02
C THR A 89 2.43 -16.60 6.06
N LEU A 90 2.74 -17.82 5.65
CA LEU A 90 1.89 -18.63 4.77
C LEU A 90 0.54 -18.94 5.43
N VAL A 91 0.54 -19.39 6.67
CA VAL A 91 -0.69 -19.71 7.41
C VAL A 91 -1.55 -18.46 7.62
N ILE A 92 -0.95 -17.37 8.08
CA ILE A 92 -1.67 -16.11 8.32
C ILE A 92 -2.23 -15.55 7.01
N SER A 93 -1.44 -15.54 5.93
CA SER A 93 -1.90 -15.05 4.62
C SER A 93 -3.03 -15.92 4.06
N ALA A 94 -2.96 -17.24 4.20
CA ALA A 94 -4.02 -18.15 3.77
C ALA A 94 -5.32 -17.91 4.53
N ILE A 95 -5.27 -17.81 5.87
CA ILE A 95 -6.45 -17.51 6.71
C ILE A 95 -7.01 -16.13 6.36
N ALA A 96 -6.13 -15.13 6.19
CA ALA A 96 -6.52 -13.78 5.81
C ALA A 96 -7.26 -13.77 4.48
N LEU A 97 -6.76 -14.45 3.44
CA LEU A 97 -7.43 -14.55 2.15
C LEU A 97 -8.77 -15.29 2.24
N LEU A 98 -8.81 -16.40 2.98
CA LEU A 98 -10.01 -17.20 3.14
C LEU A 98 -11.17 -16.39 3.74
N ILE A 99 -10.87 -15.44 4.62
CA ILE A 99 -11.87 -14.56 5.25
C ILE A 99 -12.09 -13.29 4.40
N ALA A 100 -11.03 -12.65 3.93
CA ALA A 100 -11.11 -11.36 3.24
C ALA A 100 -11.82 -11.46 1.90
N VAL A 101 -11.60 -12.53 1.13
CA VAL A 101 -12.23 -12.71 -0.20
C VAL A 101 -13.76 -12.76 -0.12
N PRO A 102 -14.40 -13.67 0.67
CA PRO A 102 -15.86 -13.71 0.74
C PRO A 102 -16.44 -12.43 1.33
N VAL A 103 -15.79 -11.83 2.32
CA VAL A 103 -16.23 -10.55 2.91
C VAL A 103 -16.17 -9.42 1.87
N SER A 104 -15.09 -9.33 1.09
CA SER A 104 -14.94 -8.33 0.03
C SER A 104 -16.03 -8.44 -1.03
N ILE A 105 -16.35 -9.67 -1.46
CA ILE A 105 -17.43 -9.92 -2.42
C ILE A 105 -18.78 -9.53 -1.80
N GLY A 106 -19.02 -9.91 -0.54
CA GLY A 106 -20.24 -9.56 0.17
C GLY A 106 -20.46 -8.05 0.29
N VAL A 107 -19.42 -7.30 0.65
CA VAL A 107 -19.47 -5.83 0.73
C VAL A 107 -19.69 -5.21 -0.66
N ALA A 108 -19.01 -5.70 -1.70
CA ALA A 108 -19.20 -5.22 -3.06
C ALA A 108 -20.64 -5.39 -3.53
N LEU A 109 -21.22 -6.58 -3.35
CA LEU A 109 -22.61 -6.88 -3.71
C LEU A 109 -23.62 -6.07 -2.88
N PHE A 110 -23.36 -5.90 -1.58
CA PHE A 110 -24.22 -5.09 -0.72
C PHE A 110 -24.27 -3.63 -1.19
N VAL A 111 -23.12 -3.04 -1.53
CA VAL A 111 -23.03 -1.65 -1.99
C VAL A 111 -23.62 -1.46 -3.39
N THR A 112 -23.60 -2.49 -4.25
CA THR A 112 -24.19 -2.41 -5.60
C THR A 112 -25.68 -2.65 -5.60
N GLU A 113 -26.16 -3.66 -4.88
CA GLU A 113 -27.55 -4.14 -5.00
C GLU A 113 -28.46 -3.63 -3.89
N MET A 114 -27.95 -3.50 -2.67
CA MET A 114 -28.79 -3.23 -1.49
C MET A 114 -28.79 -1.77 -1.04
N VAL A 115 -27.73 -1.01 -1.33
CA VAL A 115 -27.63 0.39 -0.90
C VAL A 115 -28.42 1.31 -1.85
N PRO A 116 -29.36 2.12 -1.33
CA PRO A 116 -30.13 3.06 -2.15
C PRO A 116 -29.24 4.14 -2.78
N LYS A 117 -29.56 4.57 -4.01
CA LYS A 117 -28.73 5.46 -4.86
C LYS A 117 -28.19 6.70 -4.16
N ARG A 118 -28.92 7.27 -3.20
CA ARG A 118 -28.54 8.49 -2.45
C ARG A 118 -27.43 8.23 -1.42
N LEU A 119 -27.37 7.04 -0.82
CA LEU A 119 -26.41 6.71 0.24
C LEU A 119 -25.15 6.02 -0.30
N ARG A 120 -25.21 5.50 -1.52
CA ARG A 120 -24.09 4.79 -2.16
C ARG A 120 -22.80 5.62 -2.17
N ALA A 121 -22.90 6.90 -2.51
CA ALA A 121 -21.75 7.81 -2.52
C ALA A 121 -21.12 7.97 -1.12
N GLY A 122 -21.94 8.07 -0.08
CA GLY A 122 -21.44 8.16 1.31
C GLY A 122 -20.78 6.87 1.77
N VAL A 123 -21.35 5.70 1.47
CA VAL A 123 -20.77 4.41 1.85
C VAL A 123 -19.44 4.17 1.14
N VAL A 124 -19.36 4.43 -0.17
CA VAL A 124 -18.12 4.32 -0.93
C VAL A 124 -17.06 5.29 -0.37
N MET A 125 -17.44 6.54 -0.09
CA MET A 125 -16.53 7.50 0.55
C MET A 125 -16.01 6.99 1.90
N LEU A 126 -16.84 6.38 2.75
CA LEU A 126 -16.39 5.81 4.02
C LEU A 126 -15.43 4.63 3.83
N ILE A 127 -15.65 3.79 2.82
CA ILE A 127 -14.74 2.69 2.48
C ILE A 127 -13.40 3.23 1.99
N ASP A 128 -13.42 4.23 1.11
CA ASP A 128 -12.20 4.88 0.61
C ASP A 128 -11.44 5.57 1.75
N LEU A 129 -12.14 6.25 2.66
CA LEU A 129 -11.55 6.85 3.85
C LEU A 129 -10.96 5.80 4.79
N LEU A 130 -11.63 4.67 5.00
CA LEU A 130 -11.10 3.57 5.81
C LEU A 130 -9.83 2.98 5.18
N SER A 131 -9.77 2.90 3.85
CA SER A 131 -8.58 2.45 3.12
C SER A 131 -7.41 3.43 3.23
N SER A 132 -7.70 4.71 3.44
CA SER A 132 -6.70 5.76 3.64
C SER A 132 -6.09 5.75 5.05
N VAL A 133 -6.66 5.00 5.99
CA VAL A 133 -6.11 4.91 7.35
C VAL A 133 -4.74 4.21 7.29
N PRO A 134 -3.67 4.79 7.87
CA PRO A 134 -2.35 4.17 7.86
C PRO A 134 -2.35 2.80 8.56
N SER A 135 -1.61 1.83 8.00
CA SER A 135 -1.48 0.49 8.57
C SER A 135 -0.94 0.50 10.02
N VAL A 136 -0.10 1.48 10.37
CA VAL A 136 0.44 1.68 11.72
C VAL A 136 -0.65 1.87 12.76
N VAL A 137 -1.76 2.56 12.41
CA VAL A 137 -2.87 2.82 13.35
C VAL A 137 -3.55 1.50 13.74
N PHE A 138 -3.83 0.63 12.76
CA PHE A 138 -4.41 -0.69 13.03
C PHE A 138 -3.45 -1.60 13.80
N GLY A 139 -2.14 -1.51 13.56
CA GLY A 139 -1.13 -2.22 14.33
C GLY A 139 -1.12 -1.81 15.81
N LEU A 140 -1.11 -0.51 16.09
CA LEU A 140 -1.15 0.00 17.47
C LEU A 140 -2.49 -0.34 18.15
N TRP A 141 -3.62 -0.21 17.45
CA TRP A 141 -4.92 -0.62 17.97
C TRP A 141 -4.95 -2.11 18.33
N GLY A 142 -4.37 -2.97 17.50
CA GLY A 142 -4.23 -4.40 17.79
C GLY A 142 -3.47 -4.66 19.09
N ILE A 143 -2.39 -3.93 19.34
CA ILE A 143 -1.62 -4.06 20.59
C ILE A 143 -2.40 -3.53 21.79
N LEU A 144 -3.08 -2.38 21.66
CA LEU A 144 -3.74 -1.72 22.79
C LEU A 144 -5.10 -2.33 23.15
N VAL A 145 -5.81 -2.92 22.19
CA VAL A 145 -7.18 -3.41 22.38
C VAL A 145 -7.24 -4.92 22.24
N VAL A 146 -6.71 -5.47 21.14
CA VAL A 146 -6.82 -6.90 20.84
C VAL A 146 -5.91 -7.73 21.74
N ALA A 147 -4.64 -7.34 21.91
CA ALA A 147 -3.71 -8.09 22.76
C ALA A 147 -4.23 -8.30 24.19
N PRO A 148 -4.65 -7.25 24.96
CA PRO A 148 -5.22 -7.48 26.29
C PRO A 148 -6.52 -8.27 26.25
N ALA A 149 -7.38 -8.07 25.24
CA ALA A 149 -8.62 -8.84 25.12
C ALA A 149 -8.38 -10.35 24.96
N ILE A 150 -7.33 -10.74 24.24
CA ILE A 150 -6.98 -12.16 24.07
C ILE A 150 -6.21 -12.70 25.29
N THR A 151 -5.42 -11.88 26.00
CA THR A 151 -4.74 -12.34 27.22
C THR A 151 -5.70 -12.94 28.24
N GLY A 152 -6.88 -12.34 28.45
CA GLY A 152 -7.90 -12.87 29.36
C GLY A 152 -8.47 -14.23 28.93
N VAL A 153 -8.46 -14.53 27.62
CA VAL A 153 -8.82 -15.86 27.12
C VAL A 153 -7.72 -16.85 27.51
N TYR A 154 -6.45 -16.54 27.25
CA TYR A 154 -5.33 -17.41 27.60
C TYR A 154 -5.26 -17.74 29.10
N THR A 155 -5.49 -16.77 29.99
CA THR A 155 -5.51 -17.03 31.44
C THR A 155 -6.69 -17.89 31.91
N ASN A 156 -7.76 -18.02 31.11
CA ASN A 156 -8.92 -18.86 31.47
C ASN A 156 -8.80 -20.32 30.99
N ILE A 157 -7.87 -20.63 30.09
CA ILE A 157 -7.61 -21.99 29.58
C ILE A 157 -6.26 -22.58 30.04
N SER A 158 -5.47 -21.82 30.79
CA SER A 158 -4.27 -22.29 31.52
C SER A 158 -4.57 -22.52 32.99
#